data_AF-A0A933Q309-F1
#
_entry.id   AF-A0A933Q309-F1
#
_cell.length_a   1.000
_cell.length_b   1.000
_cell.length_c   1.000
_cell.angle_alpha   90.00
_cell.angle_beta   90.00
_cell.angle_gamma   90.00
#
_symmetry.space_group_name_H-M   'P 1'
#
loop_
_entity.id
_entity.type
_entity.pdbx_description
1 polymer ?
#
loop_
_entity_poly.entity_id
_entity_poly.type
_entity_poly.pdbx_seq_one_letter_code
_entity_poly.pdbx_strand_id
1 'polypeptide(L)'
;MITFAAATLRTTVLAFIFVLAAVSAAELPIRTYKSNDNRYVSEGTVHFDRPYTNIRHYLTDFDRYNAWAFRGLSGDDQVSKNFVLLLKGLTYAAAANVFTVAYDVNLIWPFGSRQNTLVLGVTDSDTIRARSIRFALSTPSILVNEAVVILTMSPSGSGSDVHFYTIISVNSFFSLFFTMDTYKANVEWRIRRVIDNLVTYIKG
;
A
#
# COMPACT_ATOMS: atom_id res chain seq x y z
N MET A 1 -9.03 29.52 33.13
CA MET A 1 -8.01 29.65 32.07
C MET A 1 -7.66 28.23 31.64
N ILE A 2 -8.19 27.74 30.52
CA ILE A 2 -8.05 26.34 30.09
C ILE A 2 -7.02 26.30 28.96
N THR A 3 -5.88 25.66 29.23
CA THR A 3 -4.80 25.52 28.27
C THR A 3 -5.19 24.46 27.23
N PHE A 4 -5.64 24.90 26.05
CA PHE A 4 -5.78 24.02 24.89
C PHE A 4 -4.39 23.63 24.39
N ALA A 5 -3.79 22.62 25.02
CA ALA A 5 -2.75 21.81 24.42
C ALA A 5 -3.40 21.00 23.29
N ALA A 6 -3.56 21.64 22.13
CA ALA A 6 -4.12 21.05 20.92
C ALA A 6 -3.15 19.98 20.39
N ALA A 7 -3.22 18.79 20.98
CA ALA A 7 -2.51 17.60 20.53
C ALA A 7 -2.82 17.38 19.04
N THR A 8 -1.76 17.32 18.23
CA THR A 8 -1.79 17.34 16.77
C THR A 8 -2.78 16.30 16.22
N LEU A 9 -3.86 16.78 15.57
CA LEU A 9 -5.06 15.98 15.34
C LEU A 9 -4.92 14.98 14.15
N ARG A 10 -4.44 13.77 14.46
CA ARG A 10 -4.91 12.45 13.97
C ARG A 10 -5.53 12.39 12.55
N THR A 11 -4.69 12.22 11.50
CA THR A 11 -5.14 12.13 10.09
C THR A 11 -4.20 11.27 9.17
N THR A 12 -4.33 9.93 9.09
CA THR A 12 -5.08 9.19 8.02
C THR A 12 -4.80 9.39 6.49
N VAL A 13 -4.75 8.40 5.55
CA VAL A 13 -4.48 6.93 5.50
C VAL A 13 -4.47 6.35 4.04
N LEU A 14 -4.24 5.02 3.86
CA LEU A 14 -4.45 4.15 2.67
C LEU A 14 -3.47 4.27 1.47
N ALA A 15 -2.49 3.36 1.41
CA ALA A 15 -1.90 2.82 0.17
C ALA A 15 -1.21 1.48 0.43
N PHE A 16 -1.01 0.70 -0.63
CA PHE A 16 -0.55 -0.69 -0.58
C PHE A 16 0.39 -1.04 -1.75
N ILE A 17 1.37 -1.92 -1.47
CA ILE A 17 2.13 -2.77 -2.42
C ILE A 17 3.31 -2.11 -3.21
N PHE A 18 4.52 -2.20 -2.61
CA PHE A 18 5.92 -2.27 -3.16
C PHE A 18 6.50 -1.03 -3.92
N VAL A 19 7.81 -0.82 -4.21
CA VAL A 19 9.11 -1.58 -4.30
C VAL A 19 10.35 -0.71 -3.89
N LEU A 20 11.48 -1.20 -3.32
CA LEU A 20 12.85 -0.60 -3.56
C LEU A 20 14.04 -1.41 -3.01
N ALA A 21 15.07 -1.68 -3.85
CA ALA A 21 16.43 -2.01 -3.39
C ALA A 21 17.46 -0.93 -3.74
N ALA A 22 18.32 -0.59 -2.76
CA ALA A 22 19.59 0.11 -2.96
C ALA A 22 19.54 1.50 -3.64
N VAL A 23 18.54 2.30 -3.32
CA VAL A 23 18.58 3.75 -3.50
C VAL A 23 19.07 4.34 -2.18
N SER A 24 20.29 4.85 -2.18
CA SER A 24 20.77 5.82 -1.19
C SER A 24 19.69 6.89 -0.98
N ALA A 25 19.48 7.37 0.25
CA ALA A 25 18.32 8.15 0.73
C ALA A 25 18.01 9.50 0.03
N ALA A 26 17.95 9.49 -1.29
CA ALA A 26 17.41 10.47 -2.20
C ALA A 26 15.99 10.02 -2.58
N GLU A 27 15.12 10.99 -2.80
CA GLU A 27 13.69 10.80 -2.89
C GLU A 27 13.30 9.81 -4.00
N LEU A 28 12.73 8.66 -3.58
CA LEU A 28 11.79 7.90 -4.41
C LEU A 28 10.81 8.88 -5.08
N PRO A 29 10.75 8.95 -6.42
CA PRO A 29 9.89 9.87 -7.15
C PRO A 29 8.45 9.33 -7.15
N ILE A 30 7.83 9.33 -5.97
CA ILE A 30 6.41 9.03 -5.79
C ILE A 30 5.64 10.31 -6.08
N ARG A 31 4.72 10.24 -7.03
CA ARG A 31 3.79 11.32 -7.32
C ARG A 31 2.41 10.95 -6.79
N THR A 32 1.96 11.67 -5.77
CA THR A 32 0.63 11.49 -5.17
C THR A 32 -0.25 12.71 -5.44
N TYR A 33 -1.43 12.51 -6.03
CA TYR A 33 -2.37 13.56 -6.43
C TYR A 33 -3.83 13.11 -6.30
N LYS A 34 -4.77 14.04 -6.41
CA LYS A 34 -6.20 13.74 -6.53
C LYS A 34 -6.62 13.81 -8.00
N SER A 35 -7.36 12.83 -8.48
CA SER A 35 -7.99 12.87 -9.80
C SER A 35 -9.28 13.69 -9.77
N ASN A 36 -9.78 14.03 -10.96
CA ASN A 36 -11.05 14.77 -11.13
C ASN A 36 -12.24 14.02 -10.51
N ASP A 37 -12.24 12.68 -10.52
CA ASP A 37 -13.28 11.83 -9.91
C ASP A 37 -13.16 11.73 -8.37
N ASN A 38 -12.44 12.64 -7.72
CA ASN A 38 -12.18 12.65 -6.27
C ASN A 38 -11.42 11.40 -5.76
N ARG A 39 -10.82 10.61 -6.65
CA ARG A 39 -9.95 9.47 -6.31
C ARG A 39 -8.57 9.98 -5.95
N TYR A 40 -7.89 9.32 -5.03
CA TYR A 40 -6.48 9.55 -4.77
C TYR A 40 -5.65 8.61 -5.64
N VAL A 41 -4.60 9.15 -6.26
CA VAL A 41 -3.72 8.41 -7.16
C VAL A 41 -2.28 8.57 -6.67
N SER A 42 -1.55 7.46 -6.56
CA SER A 42 -0.11 7.47 -6.30
C SER A 42 0.61 6.56 -7.27
N GLU A 43 1.59 7.12 -7.97
CA GLU A 43 2.36 6.47 -9.03
C GLU A 43 3.87 6.73 -8.86
N GLY A 44 4.69 5.82 -9.37
CA GLY A 44 6.14 5.95 -9.33
C GLY A 44 6.85 4.74 -9.93
N THR A 45 8.14 4.88 -10.24
CA THR A 45 8.97 3.79 -10.76
C THR A 45 10.17 3.60 -9.86
N VAL A 46 10.54 2.33 -9.67
CA VAL A 46 11.63 1.99 -8.78
C VAL A 46 12.52 0.91 -9.38
N HIS A 47 13.83 1.16 -9.35
CA HIS A 47 14.84 0.22 -9.80
C HIS A 47 15.17 -0.82 -8.71
N PHE A 48 15.55 -2.00 -9.15
CA PHE A 48 16.24 -3.02 -8.38
C PHE A 48 17.52 -3.45 -9.11
N ASP A 49 18.64 -3.51 -8.38
CA ASP A 49 19.90 -4.12 -8.81
C ASP A 49 19.82 -5.67 -8.88
N ARG A 50 18.69 -6.23 -9.33
CA ARG A 50 18.48 -7.67 -9.50
C ARG A 50 17.68 -7.98 -10.77
N PRO A 51 17.95 -9.12 -11.43
CA PRO A 51 17.25 -9.49 -12.66
C PRO A 51 15.74 -9.57 -12.48
N TYR A 52 15.02 -9.20 -13.55
CA TYR A 52 13.56 -9.27 -13.65
C TYR A 52 12.95 -10.55 -13.08
N THR A 53 13.51 -11.72 -13.42
CA THR A 53 12.99 -13.03 -12.97
C THR A 53 13.09 -13.22 -11.45
N ASN A 54 14.14 -12.66 -10.82
CA ASN A 54 14.33 -12.70 -9.37
C ASN A 54 13.27 -11.82 -8.67
N ILE A 55 13.10 -10.58 -9.13
CA ILE A 55 12.11 -9.66 -8.58
C ILE A 55 10.68 -10.14 -8.79
N ARG A 56 10.36 -10.63 -9.99
CA ARG A 56 9.04 -11.17 -10.31
C ARG A 56 8.70 -12.39 -9.45
N HIS A 57 9.66 -13.27 -9.14
CA HIS A 57 9.46 -14.38 -8.22
C HIS A 57 8.96 -13.89 -6.84
N TYR A 58 9.64 -12.93 -6.21
CA TYR A 58 9.19 -12.36 -4.92
C TYR A 58 7.85 -11.61 -5.00
N LEU A 59 7.57 -10.95 -6.14
CA LEU A 59 6.29 -10.25 -6.34
C LEU A 59 5.12 -11.20 -6.67
N THR A 60 5.39 -12.42 -7.15
CA THR A 60 4.35 -13.44 -7.42
C THR A 60 4.24 -14.52 -6.32
N ASP A 61 5.18 -14.55 -5.36
CA ASP A 61 5.11 -15.41 -4.16
C ASP A 61 4.11 -14.83 -3.13
N PHE A 62 2.83 -14.90 -3.51
CA PHE A 62 1.70 -14.30 -2.81
C PHE A 62 1.52 -14.85 -1.39
N ASP A 63 1.81 -16.13 -1.16
CA ASP A 63 1.72 -16.77 0.16
C ASP A 63 2.75 -16.21 1.15
N ARG A 64 3.92 -15.73 0.67
CA ARG A 64 4.96 -15.16 1.53
C ARG A 64 4.75 -13.69 1.91
N TYR A 65 3.77 -12.99 1.33
CA TYR A 65 3.57 -11.55 1.59
C TYR A 65 3.45 -11.21 3.09
N ASN A 66 2.83 -12.07 3.91
CA ASN A 66 2.76 -11.88 5.36
C ASN A 66 4.13 -11.82 6.06
N ALA A 67 5.13 -12.55 5.56
CA ALA A 67 6.45 -12.65 6.21
C ALA A 67 7.24 -11.33 6.16
N TRP A 68 6.90 -10.45 5.20
CA TRP A 68 7.67 -9.24 4.92
C TRP A 68 6.79 -7.99 4.75
N ALA A 69 5.78 -7.99 3.88
CA ALA A 69 5.09 -6.78 3.44
C ALA A 69 4.48 -5.95 4.59
N PHE A 70 3.97 -6.60 5.63
CA PHE A 70 3.19 -5.96 6.72
C PHE A 70 4.03 -5.46 7.90
N ARG A 71 5.35 -5.68 7.90
CA ARG A 71 6.21 -5.39 9.04
C ARG A 71 6.26 -3.89 9.37
N GLY A 72 5.71 -3.50 10.51
CA GLY A 72 5.59 -2.09 10.92
C GLY A 72 4.43 -1.34 10.26
N LEU A 73 3.34 -2.02 9.90
CA LEU A 73 2.09 -1.38 9.42
C LEU A 73 0.89 -1.63 10.36
N SER A 74 1.12 -2.40 11.43
CA SER A 74 0.13 -2.93 12.37
C SER A 74 -0.31 -1.96 13.46
N GLY A 75 0.32 -0.79 13.56
CA GLY A 75 0.10 0.18 14.65
C GLY A 75 1.05 0.02 15.84
N ASP A 76 2.06 -0.85 15.74
CA ASP A 76 2.96 -1.16 16.87
C ASP A 76 4.15 -0.20 16.97
N ASP A 77 4.45 0.56 15.90
CA ASP A 77 5.51 1.58 15.89
C ASP A 77 4.96 3.01 16.10
N GLN A 78 5.87 3.94 16.41
CA GLN A 78 5.55 5.31 16.78
C GLN A 78 4.87 6.12 15.66
N VAL A 79 5.05 5.75 14.40
CA VAL A 79 4.41 6.40 13.24
C VAL A 79 3.07 5.74 12.95
N SER A 80 3.04 4.42 12.75
CA SER A 80 1.86 3.74 12.23
C SER A 80 0.66 3.72 13.20
N LYS A 81 0.91 3.83 14.51
CA LYS A 81 -0.14 3.96 15.54
C LYS A 81 -1.06 5.18 15.37
N ASN A 82 -0.67 6.18 14.57
CA ASN A 82 -1.44 7.42 14.38
C ASN A 82 -2.33 7.41 13.11
N PHE A 83 -2.27 6.35 12.31
CA PHE A 83 -3.09 6.16 11.11
C PHE A 83 -4.50 5.63 11.50
N VAL A 84 -5.62 6.05 10.88
CA VAL A 84 -6.91 5.33 11.16
C VAL A 84 -6.93 3.90 10.66
N LEU A 85 -5.98 3.40 9.87
CA LEU A 85 -6.07 2.06 9.31
C LEU A 85 -4.82 1.27 9.67
N LEU A 86 -5.00 0.34 10.61
CA LEU A 86 -3.92 -0.52 11.10
C LEU A 86 -4.00 -1.85 10.39
N LEU A 87 -2.91 -2.26 9.76
CA LEU A 87 -2.87 -3.47 8.93
C LEU A 87 -2.46 -4.67 9.75
N LYS A 88 -3.43 -5.54 10.05
CA LYS A 88 -3.26 -6.66 10.97
C LYS A 88 -2.77 -7.94 10.29
N GLY A 89 -2.95 -8.06 8.99
CA GLY A 89 -2.37 -9.14 8.19
C GLY A 89 -3.00 -9.28 6.82
N LEU A 90 -2.54 -10.29 6.11
CA LEU A 90 -3.00 -10.70 4.80
C LEU A 90 -3.31 -12.20 4.80
N THR A 91 -4.09 -12.69 3.86
CA THR A 91 -4.19 -14.11 3.54
C THR A 91 -4.45 -14.25 2.05
N TYR A 92 -3.66 -15.06 1.36
CA TYR A 92 -3.88 -15.40 -0.04
C TYR A 92 -4.74 -16.67 -0.14
N ALA A 93 -5.70 -16.68 -1.06
CA ALA A 93 -6.51 -17.86 -1.38
C ALA A 93 -6.31 -18.20 -2.86
N ALA A 94 -5.28 -18.99 -3.16
CA ALA A 94 -4.87 -19.34 -4.51
C ALA A 94 -6.01 -19.85 -5.40
N ALA A 95 -6.89 -20.70 -4.86
CA ALA A 95 -8.03 -21.27 -5.60
C ALA A 95 -9.04 -20.23 -6.11
N ALA A 96 -9.14 -19.06 -5.47
CA ALA A 96 -10.00 -17.95 -5.87
C ALA A 96 -9.19 -16.75 -6.43
N ASN A 97 -7.85 -16.83 -6.40
CA ASN A 97 -6.92 -15.75 -6.72
C ASN A 97 -7.25 -14.42 -6.03
N VAL A 98 -7.57 -14.48 -4.74
CA VAL A 98 -7.89 -13.29 -3.91
C VAL A 98 -6.96 -13.17 -2.70
N PHE A 99 -6.75 -11.93 -2.28
CA PHE A 99 -6.19 -11.58 -0.98
C PHE A 99 -7.28 -11.08 -0.04
N THR A 100 -7.29 -11.58 1.19
CA THR A 100 -8.06 -11.00 2.31
C THR A 100 -7.12 -10.18 3.18
N VAL A 101 -7.34 -8.87 3.25
CA VAL A 101 -6.58 -7.93 4.09
C VAL A 101 -7.32 -7.71 5.40
N ALA A 102 -6.73 -8.06 6.54
CA ALA A 102 -7.29 -7.76 7.87
C ALA A 102 -6.88 -6.35 8.34
N TYR A 103 -7.84 -5.54 8.79
CA TYR A 103 -7.58 -4.16 9.23
C TYR A 103 -8.49 -3.67 10.38
N ASP A 104 -7.96 -2.75 11.17
CA ASP A 104 -8.73 -1.99 12.17
C ASP A 104 -8.89 -0.52 11.74
N VAL A 105 -10.05 0.06 12.04
CA VAL A 105 -10.30 1.50 11.95
C VAL A 105 -10.00 2.17 13.31
N ASN A 106 -8.81 2.71 13.44
CA ASN A 106 -8.27 3.42 14.60
C ASN A 106 -8.76 4.89 14.64
N LEU A 107 -10.05 5.05 14.92
CA LEU A 107 -10.69 6.33 15.26
C LEU A 107 -11.17 6.34 16.71
N ILE A 108 -11.43 7.54 17.22
CA ILE A 108 -12.19 7.70 18.47
C ILE A 108 -13.61 7.15 18.30
N TRP A 109 -14.17 6.64 19.40
CA TRP A 109 -15.56 6.20 19.44
C TRP A 109 -16.50 7.38 19.09
N PRO A 110 -17.58 7.17 18.30
CA PRO A 110 -18.08 5.89 17.78
C PRO A 110 -17.52 5.48 16.39
N PHE A 111 -16.57 6.22 15.83
CA PHE A 111 -16.12 6.04 14.43
C PHE A 111 -15.05 4.95 14.24
N GLY A 112 -14.51 4.41 15.33
CA GLY A 112 -13.56 3.30 15.31
C GLY A 112 -14.24 1.94 15.08
N SER A 113 -13.54 1.03 14.41
CA SER A 113 -13.97 -0.35 14.14
C SER A 113 -12.77 -1.30 14.25
N ARG A 114 -12.99 -2.59 14.48
CA ARG A 114 -11.93 -3.61 14.57
C ARG A 114 -12.30 -4.85 13.78
N GLN A 115 -11.31 -5.68 13.44
CA GLN A 115 -11.48 -6.97 12.77
C GLN A 115 -12.19 -6.87 11.40
N ASN A 116 -11.97 -5.77 10.68
CA ASN A 116 -12.55 -5.56 9.35
C ASN A 116 -11.70 -6.29 8.30
N THR A 117 -12.30 -6.59 7.15
CA THR A 117 -11.61 -7.25 6.03
C THR A 117 -11.85 -6.53 4.70
N LEU A 118 -10.82 -6.44 3.85
CA LEU A 118 -10.94 -6.10 2.43
C LEU A 118 -10.62 -7.34 1.60
N VAL A 119 -11.34 -7.55 0.49
CA VAL A 119 -11.01 -8.61 -0.48
C VAL A 119 -10.48 -7.97 -1.75
N LEU A 120 -9.24 -8.28 -2.11
CA LEU A 120 -8.58 -7.83 -3.35
C LEU A 120 -8.47 -9.02 -4.32
N GLY A 121 -9.12 -8.95 -5.47
CA GLY A 121 -8.91 -9.87 -6.57
C GLY A 121 -7.56 -9.61 -7.22
N VAL A 122 -6.83 -10.67 -7.55
CA VAL A 122 -5.52 -10.62 -8.20
C VAL A 122 -5.69 -10.94 -9.68
N THR A 123 -4.85 -10.35 -10.52
CA THR A 123 -4.69 -10.71 -11.92
C THR A 123 -3.20 -10.59 -12.24
N ASP A 124 -2.57 -11.69 -12.62
CA ASP A 124 -1.15 -11.72 -13.01
C ASP A 124 -1.04 -12.01 -14.51
N SER A 125 -0.11 -11.33 -15.17
CA SER A 125 0.16 -11.44 -16.60
C SER A 125 1.67 -11.36 -16.83
N ASP A 126 2.22 -12.39 -17.49
CA ASP A 126 3.63 -12.44 -17.93
C ASP A 126 3.71 -12.70 -19.43
N THR A 127 3.11 -11.80 -20.21
CA THR A 127 3.26 -11.82 -21.66
C THR A 127 4.29 -10.78 -22.07
N ILE A 128 4.92 -10.97 -23.24
CA ILE A 128 5.85 -9.99 -23.83
C ILE A 128 5.20 -8.59 -23.95
N ARG A 129 3.86 -8.50 -24.03
CA ARG A 129 3.09 -7.25 -24.15
C ARG A 129 2.56 -6.71 -22.81
N ALA A 130 2.50 -7.53 -21.77
CA ALA A 130 1.97 -7.16 -20.46
C ALA A 130 2.64 -8.01 -19.38
N ARG A 131 3.57 -7.38 -18.64
CA ARG A 131 4.29 -7.93 -17.49
C ARG A 131 3.78 -7.23 -16.23
N SER A 132 2.61 -7.61 -15.75
CA SER A 132 1.94 -6.87 -14.69
C SER A 132 1.18 -7.74 -13.71
N ILE A 133 1.13 -7.25 -12.47
CA ILE A 133 0.29 -7.81 -11.41
C ILE A 133 -0.69 -6.71 -11.00
N ARG A 134 -1.98 -6.99 -11.10
CA ARG A 134 -3.06 -6.11 -10.70
C ARG A 134 -3.76 -6.68 -9.47
N PHE A 135 -3.96 -5.83 -8.48
CA PHE A 135 -4.80 -6.07 -7.31
C PHE A 135 -5.98 -5.10 -7.39
N ALA A 136 -7.20 -5.58 -7.24
CA ALA A 136 -8.40 -4.73 -7.32
C ALA A 136 -9.41 -5.12 -6.25
N LEU A 137 -10.00 -4.13 -5.57
CA LEU A 137 -11.03 -4.34 -4.57
C LEU A 137 -12.24 -5.05 -5.19
N SER A 138 -12.56 -6.24 -4.68
CA SER A 138 -13.63 -7.09 -5.19
C SER A 138 -15.01 -6.58 -4.76
N THR A 139 -15.08 -5.89 -3.62
CA THR A 139 -16.32 -5.34 -3.07
C THR A 139 -15.99 -4.12 -2.21
N PRO A 140 -16.75 -3.01 -2.34
CA PRO A 140 -16.64 -1.86 -1.44
C PRO A 140 -16.71 -2.25 0.04
N SER A 141 -15.99 -1.51 0.87
CA SER A 141 -16.02 -1.63 2.33
C SER A 141 -16.56 -0.35 2.97
N ILE A 142 -16.75 -0.39 4.28
CA ILE A 142 -17.14 0.79 5.08
C ILE A 142 -16.23 2.02 4.86
N LEU A 143 -14.95 1.79 4.54
CA LEU A 143 -13.94 2.84 4.38
C LEU A 143 -13.61 3.14 2.90
N VAL A 144 -13.65 2.12 2.04
CA VAL A 144 -13.05 2.16 0.70
C VAL A 144 -14.08 1.74 -0.34
N ASN A 145 -14.41 2.66 -1.25
CA ASN A 145 -15.32 2.40 -2.36
C ASN A 145 -14.59 1.70 -3.52
N GLU A 146 -13.32 2.04 -3.74
CA GLU A 146 -12.48 1.50 -4.81
C GLU A 146 -11.03 1.46 -4.32
N ALA A 147 -10.33 0.36 -4.59
CA ALA A 147 -8.87 0.32 -4.53
C ALA A 147 -8.35 -0.51 -5.70
N VAL A 148 -7.37 0.02 -6.43
CA VAL A 148 -6.67 -0.68 -7.49
C VAL A 148 -5.17 -0.42 -7.32
N VAL A 149 -4.37 -1.47 -7.43
CA VAL A 149 -2.91 -1.39 -7.54
C VAL A 149 -2.51 -2.14 -8.81
N ILE A 150 -1.65 -1.53 -9.63
CA ILE A 150 -1.05 -2.15 -10.80
C ILE A 150 0.45 -2.03 -10.65
N LEU A 151 1.13 -3.17 -10.64
CA LEU A 151 2.58 -3.27 -10.78
C LEU A 151 2.88 -3.62 -12.24
N THR A 152 3.74 -2.86 -12.90
CA THR A 152 4.27 -3.18 -14.23
C THR A 152 5.78 -3.33 -14.13
N MET A 153 6.32 -4.44 -14.63
CA MET A 153 7.71 -4.84 -14.42
C MET A 153 8.46 -4.94 -15.75
N SER A 154 9.62 -4.29 -15.87
CA SER A 154 10.48 -4.30 -17.05
C SER A 154 11.92 -4.65 -16.70
N PRO A 155 12.61 -5.52 -17.46
CA PRO A 155 14.06 -5.66 -17.37
C PRO A 155 14.77 -4.34 -17.66
N SER A 156 15.83 -4.03 -16.92
CA SER A 156 16.53 -2.74 -17.00
C SER A 156 18.03 -2.96 -16.80
N GLY A 157 18.76 -3.15 -17.91
CA GLY A 157 20.15 -3.62 -17.88
C GLY A 157 20.27 -5.00 -17.22
N SER A 158 21.14 -5.12 -16.20
CA SER A 158 21.23 -6.29 -15.32
C SER A 158 20.18 -6.31 -14.20
N GLY A 159 19.49 -5.19 -13.99
CA GLY A 159 18.45 -4.99 -12.99
C GLY A 159 17.03 -5.12 -13.53
N SER A 160 16.09 -4.54 -12.80
CA SER A 160 14.70 -4.43 -13.22
C SER A 160 14.01 -3.20 -12.64
N ASP A 161 13.15 -2.59 -13.44
CA ASP A 161 12.30 -1.49 -13.03
C ASP A 161 10.90 -2.02 -12.73
N VAL A 162 10.32 -1.56 -11.62
CA VAL A 162 8.92 -1.79 -11.27
C VAL A 162 8.22 -0.45 -11.15
N HIS A 163 7.32 -0.21 -12.09
CA HIS A 163 6.38 0.90 -12.02
C HIS A 163 5.16 0.46 -11.21
N PHE A 164 4.79 1.24 -10.20
CA PHE A 164 3.53 1.07 -9.47
C PHE A 164 2.57 2.20 -9.82
N TYR A 165 1.29 1.86 -9.90
CA TYR A 165 0.20 2.78 -10.09
C TYR A 165 -0.95 2.38 -9.18
N THR A 166 -1.42 3.29 -8.34
CA THR A 166 -2.46 3.03 -7.35
C THR A 166 -3.61 4.03 -7.49
N ILE A 167 -4.84 3.55 -7.39
CA ILE A 167 -6.07 4.35 -7.32
C ILE A 167 -6.80 3.95 -6.05
N ILE A 168 -7.21 4.93 -5.23
CA ILE A 168 -8.04 4.69 -4.04
C ILE A 168 -9.16 5.72 -3.96
N SER A 169 -10.40 5.24 -3.87
CA SER A 169 -11.59 6.04 -3.57
C SER A 169 -12.05 5.75 -2.15
N VAL A 170 -11.92 6.74 -1.27
CA VAL A 170 -12.36 6.66 0.14
C VAL A 170 -13.85 7.03 0.21
N ASN A 171 -14.60 6.34 1.07
CA ASN A 171 -16.00 6.66 1.33
C ASN A 171 -16.18 8.13 1.78
N SER A 172 -17.20 8.81 1.27
CA SER A 172 -17.43 10.24 1.51
C SER A 172 -17.52 10.62 3.00
N PHE A 173 -18.13 9.78 3.84
CA PHE A 173 -18.16 10.00 5.29
C PHE A 173 -16.74 10.01 5.88
N PHE A 174 -15.92 9.05 5.48
CA PHE A 174 -14.55 8.95 5.95
C PHE A 174 -13.65 10.02 5.37
N SER A 175 -13.93 10.56 4.18
CA SER A 175 -13.11 11.60 3.53
C SER A 175 -12.91 12.88 4.38
N LEU A 176 -13.80 13.15 5.34
CA LEU A 176 -13.65 14.20 6.35
C LEU A 176 -12.40 14.03 7.23
N PHE A 177 -11.93 12.80 7.38
CA PHE A 177 -10.71 12.44 8.09
C PHE A 177 -9.50 12.31 7.15
N PHE A 178 -9.52 12.84 5.91
CA PHE A 178 -8.40 12.72 4.95
C PHE A 178 -8.19 14.04 4.18
N THR A 179 -7.14 14.80 4.51
CA THR A 179 -6.67 15.86 3.62
C THR A 179 -5.79 15.28 2.51
N MET A 180 -5.57 16.02 1.43
CA MET A 180 -4.68 15.57 0.35
C MET A 180 -3.23 15.37 0.85
N ASP A 181 -2.73 16.29 1.68
CA ASP A 181 -1.37 16.24 2.22
C ASP A 181 -1.17 15.10 3.22
N THR A 182 -2.19 14.84 4.05
CA THR A 182 -2.16 13.73 5.01
C THR A 182 -2.27 12.39 4.32
N TYR A 183 -3.15 12.24 3.32
CA TYR A 183 -3.15 11.09 2.43
C TYR A 183 -1.75 10.90 1.82
N LYS A 184 -1.21 11.94 1.16
CA LYS A 184 0.11 11.90 0.50
C LYS A 184 1.21 11.39 1.43
N ALA A 185 1.39 12.01 2.60
CA ALA A 185 2.43 11.64 3.55
C ALA A 185 2.27 10.19 4.05
N ASN A 186 1.03 9.78 4.37
CA ASN A 186 0.74 8.42 4.85
C ASN A 186 0.97 7.37 3.76
N VAL A 187 0.64 7.68 2.52
CA VAL A 187 0.83 6.80 1.35
C VAL A 187 2.30 6.64 1.03
N GLU A 188 3.02 7.75 0.89
CA GLU A 188 4.44 7.73 0.56
C GLU A 188 5.25 7.03 1.65
N TRP A 189 4.89 7.21 2.93
CA TRP A 189 5.49 6.45 4.03
C TRP A 189 5.17 4.95 3.96
N ARG A 190 3.92 4.56 3.72
CA ARG A 190 3.52 3.14 3.62
C ARG A 190 4.19 2.44 2.46
N ILE A 191 4.23 3.09 1.31
CA ILE A 191 4.98 2.64 0.14
C ILE A 191 6.43 2.45 0.59
N ARG A 192 7.16 3.49 1.01
CA ARG A 192 8.56 3.42 1.53
C ARG A 192 8.79 2.35 2.60
N ARG A 193 7.82 2.04 3.47
CA ARG A 193 7.97 0.98 4.48
C ARG A 193 7.85 -0.43 3.90
N VAL A 194 6.81 -0.66 3.10
CA VAL A 194 6.55 -1.93 2.39
C VAL A 194 7.71 -2.28 1.44
N ILE A 195 8.27 -1.23 0.85
CA ILE A 195 9.51 -1.17 0.09
C ILE A 195 10.71 -1.72 0.87
N ASP A 196 11.07 -1.11 2.00
CA ASP A 196 12.24 -1.49 2.79
C ASP A 196 12.14 -2.95 3.29
N ASN A 197 10.90 -3.36 3.61
CA ASN A 197 10.57 -4.71 4.03
C ASN A 197 10.89 -5.75 2.95
N LEU A 198 10.52 -5.50 1.68
CA LEU A 198 10.82 -6.40 0.55
C LEU A 198 12.32 -6.63 0.43
N VAL A 199 13.13 -5.60 0.66
CA VAL A 199 14.56 -5.67 0.37
C VAL A 199 15.39 -6.11 1.56
N THR A 200 14.89 -5.88 2.77
CA THR A 200 15.34 -6.65 3.93
C THR A 200 15.08 -8.15 3.71
N TYR A 201 13.95 -8.52 3.10
CA TYR A 201 13.60 -9.92 2.81
C TYR A 201 14.43 -10.54 1.67
N ILE A 202 14.67 -9.81 0.57
CA ILE A 202 15.48 -10.23 -0.59
C ILE A 202 16.99 -10.32 -0.25
N LYS A 203 17.45 -9.62 0.80
CA LYS A 203 18.82 -9.68 1.34
C LYS A 203 18.99 -10.68 2.49
N GLY A 204 17.90 -11.25 3.00
CA GLY A 204 17.88 -12.17 4.15
C GLY A 204 18.50 -13.52 3.87
#